data_AF-A0A356NEM2-F1
#
_entry.id   AF-A0A356NEM2-F1
#
_cell.length_a   1.000
_cell.length_b   1.000
_cell.length_c   1.000
_cell.angle_alpha   90.00
_cell.angle_beta   90.00
_cell.angle_gamma   90.00
#
_symmetry.space_group_name_H-M   'P 1'
#
loop_
_entity.id
_entity.type
_entity.pdbx_description
1 polymer ?
#
loop_
_entity_poly.entity_id
_entity_poly.type
_entity_poly.pdbx_seq_one_letter_code
_entity_poly.pdbx_strand_id
1 'polypeptide(L)' 'MSNGATLNWIAGAIWSVADDVLRDVYVRGKYRDVILPMTVLRRLDAVLEPTKQEVLNTKAFLDEH' A
#
# COMPACT_ATOMS: atom_id res chain seq x y z
N MET A 1 -24.08 -8.93 3.54
CA MET A 1 -22.90 -9.53 2.88
C MET A 1 -21.74 -9.39 3.85
N SER A 2 -21.15 -10.50 4.29
CA SER A 2 -20.24 -10.55 5.45
C SER A 2 -18.88 -9.92 5.13
N ASN A 3 -18.67 -8.67 5.55
CA ASN A 3 -17.42 -7.92 5.38
C ASN A 3 -16.16 -8.70 5.83
N GLY A 4 -16.29 -9.64 6.78
CA GLY A 4 -15.18 -10.50 7.22
C GLY A 4 -14.67 -11.49 6.15
N ALA A 5 -15.54 -11.96 5.26
CA ALA A 5 -15.12 -12.85 4.16
C ALA A 5 -14.29 -12.10 3.12
N THR A 6 -14.67 -10.85 2.81
CA THR A 6 -13.93 -9.97 1.89
C THR A 6 -12.56 -9.60 2.45
N LEU A 7 -12.47 -9.27 3.74
CA LEU A 7 -11.19 -8.93 4.37
C LEU A 7 -10.21 -10.11 4.39
N ASN A 8 -10.69 -11.31 4.71
CA ASN A 8 -9.85 -12.52 4.69
C ASN A 8 -9.37 -12.84 3.28
N TRP A 9 -10.22 -12.64 2.26
CA TRP A 9 -9.82 -12.82 0.87
C TRP A 9 -8.78 -11.79 0.42
N ILE A 10 -8.95 -10.50 0.74
CA ILE A 10 -7.97 -9.44 0.43
C ILE A 10 -6.63 -9.74 1.11
N ALA A 11 -6.64 -10.12 2.38
CA ALA A 11 -5.43 -10.48 3.12
C ALA A 11 -4.73 -11.69 2.49
N GLY A 12 -5.50 -12.72 2.09
CA GLY A 12 -4.97 -13.90 1.40
C GLY A 12 -4.35 -13.56 0.05
N ALA A 13 -4.99 -12.69 -0.74
CA ALA A 13 -4.46 -12.25 -2.04
C ALA A 13 -3.15 -11.48 -1.89
N ILE A 14 -3.06 -10.57 -0.91
CA ILE A 14 -1.83 -9.82 -0.61
C ILE A 14 -0.70 -10.77 -0.22
N TRP A 15 -0.98 -11.73 0.68
CA TRP A 15 -0.01 -12.73 1.10
C TRP A 15 0.45 -13.62 -0.06
N SER A 16 -0.47 -14.06 -0.93
CA SER A 16 -0.13 -14.89 -2.09
C SER A 16 0.78 -14.18 -3.08
N VAL A 17 0.53 -12.90 -3.39
CA VAL A 17 1.37 -12.13 -4.32
C VAL A 17 2.74 -11.84 -3.70
N ALA A 18 2.77 -11.49 -2.42
CA ALA A 18 4.02 -11.24 -1.71
C ALA A 18 4.88 -12.52 -1.64
N ASP A 19 4.25 -13.66 -1.38
CA ASP A 19 4.89 -14.96 -1.29
C ASP A 19 5.40 -15.43 -2.67
N ASP A 20 4.65 -15.24 -3.75
CA ASP A 20 5.06 -15.59 -5.12
C ASP A 20 6.26 -14.76 -5.61
N VAL A 21 6.31 -13.47 -5.27
CA VAL A 21 7.38 -12.55 -5.71
C VAL A 21 8.63 -12.62 -4.82
N LEU A 22 8.49 -12.97 -3.54
CA LEU A 22 9.57 -12.80 -2.54
C LEU A 22 10.17 -14.10 -2.01
N ARG A 23 9.51 -15.26 -2.19
CA ARG A 23 9.90 -16.53 -1.57
C ARG A 23 11.26 -17.07 -2.05
N ASP A 24 11.70 -16.75 -3.26
CA ASP A 24 13.00 -17.17 -3.80
C ASP A 24 14.03 -16.02 -3.92
N VAL A 25 13.65 -14.78 -3.61
CA VAL A 25 14.51 -13.60 -3.80
C VAL A 25 15.04 -13.04 -2.48
N TYR A 26 14.36 -13.29 -1.35
CA TYR A 26 14.71 -12.70 -0.06
C TYR A 26 14.75 -13.70 1.10
N VAL A 27 15.87 -13.70 1.84
CA VAL A 27 16.01 -14.40 3.13
C VAL A 27 14.92 -13.90 4.08
N ARG A 28 14.24 -14.78 4.83
CA ARG A 28 13.10 -14.45 5.72
C ARG A 28 13.25 -13.18 6.57
N GLY A 29 14.48 -12.81 6.96
CA GLY A 29 14.77 -11.58 7.69
C GLY A 29 14.53 -10.28 6.90
N LYS A 30 14.75 -10.30 5.58
CA LYS A 30 14.65 -9.12 4.69
C LYS A 30 13.22 -8.80 4.27
N TYR A 31 12.30 -9.75 4.37
CA TYR A 31 10.88 -9.54 4.03
C TYR A 31 10.26 -8.39 4.82
N ARG A 32 10.60 -8.30 6.11
CA ARG A 32 10.12 -7.25 7.01
C ARG A 32 10.55 -5.86 6.53
N ASP A 33 11.78 -5.75 6.03
CA ASP A 33 12.35 -4.49 5.56
C ASP A 33 11.66 -3.97 4.29
N VAL A 34 10.96 -4.83 3.54
CA VAL A 34 10.22 -4.47 2.34
C VAL A 34 8.74 -4.24 2.64
N ILE A 35 8.10 -5.14 3.39
CA ILE A 35 6.65 -5.06 3.62
C ILE A 35 6.26 -3.88 4.52
N LEU A 36 7.11 -3.52 5.49
CA LEU A 36 6.85 -2.40 6.39
C LEU A 36 6.78 -1.04 5.65
N PRO A 37 7.81 -0.61 4.87
CA PRO A 37 7.71 0.64 4.13
C PRO A 37 6.56 0.61 3.11
N MET A 38 6.31 -0.51 2.43
CA MET A 38 5.18 -0.62 1.50
C MET A 38 3.82 -0.47 2.19
N THR A 39 3.65 -1.02 3.40
CA THR A 39 2.43 -0.87 4.20
C THR A 39 2.25 0.58 4.68
N VAL A 40 3.34 1.24 5.09
CA VAL A 40 3.33 2.65 5.48
C VAL A 40 2.92 3.53 4.30
N LEU A 41 3.52 3.33 3.12
CA LEU A 41 3.16 4.06 1.90
C LEU A 41 1.69 3.86 1.54
N ARG A 42 1.21 2.61 1.54
CA ARG A 42 -0.21 2.34 1.23
C ARG A 42 -1.16 3.01 2.22
N ARG A 43 -0.80 3.06 3.51
CA ARG A 43 -1.59 3.74 4.54
C ARG A 43 -1.59 5.25 4.32
N LEU A 44 -0.44 5.83 3.99
CA LEU A 44 -0.33 7.25 3.67
C LEU A 44 -1.17 7.60 2.43
N ASP A 45 -1.11 6.79 1.37
CA ASP A 45 -1.97 6.93 0.18
C ASP A 45 -3.45 6.85 0.54
N ALA A 46 -3.86 5.89 1.39
CA ALA A 46 -5.26 5.73 1.79
C ALA A 46 -5.78 6.93 2.62
N VAL A 47 -4.92 7.54 3.43
CA VAL A 47 -5.26 8.75 4.19
C VAL A 47 -5.37 9.97 3.28
N LEU A 48 -4.54 10.05 2.24
CA LEU A 48 -4.56 11.13 1.26
C LEU A 48 -5.60 10.93 0.16
N GLU A 49 -6.18 9.74 0.02
CA GLU A 49 -7.15 9.42 -1.05
C GLU A 49 -8.36 10.39 -1.09
N PRO A 50 -8.97 10.80 0.06
CA PRO A 50 -10.08 11.75 0.05
C PRO A 50 -9.67 13.19 -0.33
N THR A 51 -8.43 13.59 -0.01
CA THR A 51 -7.93 14.96 -0.21
C THR A 51 -6.95 15.08 -1.38
N LYS A 52 -6.82 14.01 -2.18
CA LYS A 52 -5.84 13.92 -3.27
C LYS A 52 -5.97 15.06 -4.26
N GLN A 53 -7.20 15.45 -4.60
CA GLN A 53 -7.44 16.54 -5.54
C GLN A 53 -6.99 17.90 -4.96
N GLU A 54 -7.19 18.13 -3.67
CA GLU A 54 -6.74 19.35 -2.99
C GLU A 54 -5.22 19.45 -3.02
N VAL A 55 -4.52 18.36 -2.71
CA VAL A 55 -3.05 18.30 -2.76
C VAL A 55 -2.52 18.57 -4.19
N LEU A 56 -3.16 17.98 -5.22
CA LEU A 56 -2.79 18.23 -6.61
C LEU A 56 -3.01 19.69 -7.03
N ASN A 57 -4.11 20.30 -6.58
CA ASN A 57 -4.40 21.71 -6.84
C ASN A 57 -3.38 22.63 -6.15
N THR A 58 -3.02 22.34 -4.89
CA THR A 58 -1.97 23.08 -4.17
C THR A 58 -0.62 22.97 -4.87
N LYS A 59 -0.26 21.77 -5.34
CA LYS A 59 0.98 21.55 -6.09
C LYS A 59 1.00 22.35 -7.39
N ALA A 60 -0.09 22.37 -8.16
CA ALA A 60 -0.17 23.17 -9.38
C ALA A 60 -0.04 24.67 -9.11
N PHE A 61 -0.69 25.18 -8.06
CA PHE A 61 -0.56 26.59 -7.65
C PHE A 61 0.89 26.98 -7.31
N LEU A 62 1.60 26.10 -6.60
CA LEU A 62 3.00 26.30 -6.21
C LEU A 62 3.99 26.13 -7.38
N ASP A 63 3.64 25.41 -8.45
CA ASP A 63 4.50 25.25 -9.63
C ASP A 63 4.37 26.45 -10.59
N GLU A 64 3.26 27.20 -10.53
CA GLU A 64 2.98 28.37 -11.37
C GLU A 64 3.51 29.70 -10.80
N HIS A 65 3.96 29.72 -9.54
CA HIS A 65 4.49 30.90 -8.84
C HIS A 65 5.90 30.64 -8.28
#